data_AF-A0A2V9DF85-F1
#
_entry.id   AF-A0A2V9DF85-F1
#
_cell.length_a   1.000
_cell.length_b   1.000
_cell.length_c   1.000
_cell.angle_alpha   90.00
_cell.angle_beta   90.00
_cell.angle_gamma   90.00
#
_symmetry.space_group_name_H-M   'P 1'
#
loop_
_entity.id
_entity.type
_entity.pdbx_description
1 polymer ?
#
loop_
_entity_poly.entity_id
_entity_poly.type
_entity_poly.pdbx_seq_one_letter_code
_entity_poly.pdbx_strand_id
1 'polypeptide(L)'
;MGNVLCEGKPPCSPGMKWRAAIGSATLDAGEGKEFRNARLSCIAGPCPFTTIESDNFSKGGRTISASVRNWSETTTFLLEADVSRRQVADTIRLSYPVIIDQAMNFSLPASAEGPSIEAKIDGSAIVFPLGPTPILSWANCSVRTAQDQARLFWCELKPGYRFP
;
A
#
# COMPACT_ATOMS: atom_id res chain seq x y z
N MET A 1 -1.51 -0.42 42.29
CA MET A 1 -2.22 0.68 42.98
C MET A 1 -3.68 0.26 43.16
N GLY A 2 -3.97 -0.69 44.06
CA GLY A 2 -5.34 -1.06 44.40
C GLY A 2 -5.89 -0.26 45.59
N ASN A 3 -7.20 -0.07 45.64
CA ASN A 3 -7.94 0.38 46.84
C ASN A 3 -7.58 1.76 47.41
N VAL A 4 -7.01 2.65 46.61
CA VAL A 4 -6.72 4.03 47.01
C VAL A 4 -7.83 4.96 46.53
N LEU A 5 -8.41 5.77 47.43
CA LEU A 5 -9.42 6.77 47.06
C LEU A 5 -8.80 7.88 46.20
N CYS A 6 -9.58 8.39 45.24
CA CYS A 6 -9.07 9.44 44.35
C CYS A 6 -8.99 10.81 45.03
N GLU A 7 -9.89 11.09 45.98
CA GLU A 7 -9.97 12.39 46.69
C GLU A 7 -10.06 13.61 45.74
N GLY A 8 -10.65 13.42 44.56
CA GLY A 8 -10.73 14.48 43.54
C GLY A 8 -9.40 14.86 42.89
N LYS A 9 -8.33 14.09 43.11
CA LYS A 9 -6.99 14.33 42.52
C LYS A 9 -6.79 13.44 41.30
N PRO A 10 -7.00 13.95 40.07
CA PRO A 10 -6.83 13.14 38.86
C PRO A 10 -5.37 12.63 38.70
N PRO A 11 -5.17 11.49 38.02
CA PRO A 11 -6.20 10.70 37.32
C PRO A 11 -7.00 9.79 38.26
N CYS A 12 -8.31 9.71 38.03
CA CYS A 12 -9.25 8.83 38.75
C CYS A 12 -9.83 7.75 37.83
N SER A 13 -10.44 6.71 38.41
CA SER A 13 -11.34 5.80 37.70
C SER A 13 -12.51 6.56 37.05
N PRO A 14 -13.19 5.99 36.04
CA PRO A 14 -14.33 6.64 35.39
C PRO A 14 -15.44 7.05 36.37
N GLY A 15 -15.62 6.30 37.45
CA GLY A 15 -16.57 6.62 38.52
C GLY A 15 -16.04 7.59 39.59
N MET A 16 -14.87 8.20 39.40
CA MET A 16 -14.19 9.15 40.30
C MET A 16 -13.86 8.65 41.72
N LYS A 17 -14.07 7.36 42.01
CA LYS A 17 -13.88 6.79 43.35
C LYS A 17 -12.43 6.43 43.64
N TRP A 18 -11.74 5.85 42.66
CA TRP A 18 -10.43 5.23 42.86
C TRP A 18 -9.35 6.06 42.17
N ARG A 19 -8.19 6.17 42.81
CA ARG A 19 -6.99 6.74 42.19
C ARG A 19 -6.56 5.87 41.03
N ALA A 20 -6.17 6.49 39.93
CA ALA A 20 -5.69 5.82 38.74
C ALA A 20 -4.24 6.22 38.43
N ALA A 21 -3.65 5.50 37.49
CA ALA A 21 -2.42 5.83 36.81
C ALA A 21 -2.62 5.64 35.31
N ILE A 22 -1.88 6.39 34.50
CA ILE A 22 -1.92 6.29 33.03
C ILE A 22 -0.56 5.78 32.57
N GLY A 23 -0.55 4.64 31.88
CA GLY A 23 0.61 4.14 31.16
C GLY A 23 0.44 4.42 29.68
N SER A 24 1.53 4.74 28.98
CA SER A 24 1.51 4.93 27.53
C SER A 24 2.68 4.22 26.87
N ALA A 25 2.48 3.84 25.61
CA ALA A 25 3.49 3.23 24.76
C ALA A 25 3.38 3.79 23.34
N THR A 26 4.53 3.96 22.69
CA THR A 26 4.65 4.45 21.32
C THR A 26 5.61 3.55 20.55
N LEU A 27 5.25 3.19 19.32
CA LEU A 27 6.08 2.41 18.40
C LEU A 27 6.31 3.21 17.12
N ASP A 28 7.51 3.08 16.55
CA ASP A 28 7.89 3.65 15.25
C ASP A 28 8.30 2.52 14.29
N ALA A 29 7.61 2.42 13.15
CA ALA A 29 7.86 1.43 12.11
C ALA A 29 9.18 1.68 11.37
N GLY A 30 9.75 2.88 11.48
CA GLY A 30 10.90 3.34 10.72
C GLY A 30 10.52 3.97 9.38
N GLU A 31 11.53 4.45 8.66
CA GLU A 31 11.32 5.19 7.41
C GLU A 31 10.78 4.29 6.29
N GLY A 32 9.78 4.80 5.55
CA GLY A 32 9.13 4.10 4.44
C GLY A 32 8.29 2.88 4.86
N LYS A 33 8.03 2.71 6.16
CA LYS A 33 7.23 1.62 6.72
C LYS A 33 6.02 2.16 7.47
N GLU A 34 4.95 1.37 7.48
CA GLU A 34 3.70 1.69 8.16
C GLU A 34 3.18 0.48 8.93
N PHE A 35 2.70 0.72 10.15
CA PHE A 35 1.96 -0.26 10.92
C PHE A 35 0.54 -0.45 10.37
N ARG A 36 0.08 -1.70 10.36
CA ARG A 36 -1.29 -2.13 10.04
C ARG A 36 -1.74 -3.17 11.06
N ASN A 37 -3.05 -3.40 11.15
CA ASN A 37 -3.65 -4.40 12.03
C ASN A 37 -3.20 -4.30 13.50
N ALA A 38 -3.03 -3.08 14.01
CA ALA A 38 -2.57 -2.87 15.38
C ALA A 38 -3.60 -3.33 16.41
N ARG A 39 -3.12 -3.91 17.51
CA ARG A 39 -3.94 -4.45 18.61
C ARG A 39 -3.32 -4.12 19.95
N LEU A 40 -4.19 -3.86 20.92
CA LEU A 40 -3.82 -3.65 22.31
C LEU A 40 -4.55 -4.67 23.17
N SER A 41 -3.78 -5.51 23.86
CA SER A 41 -4.33 -6.61 24.67
C SER A 41 -3.80 -6.54 26.10
N CYS A 42 -4.68 -6.74 27.07
CA CYS A 42 -4.27 -6.94 28.46
C CYS A 42 -3.82 -8.39 28.64
N ILE A 43 -2.56 -8.59 29.05
CA ILE A 43 -1.95 -9.93 29.13
C ILE A 43 -1.70 -10.40 30.57
N ALA A 44 -1.71 -9.50 31.55
CA ALA A 44 -1.55 -9.86 32.96
C ALA A 44 -2.16 -8.80 33.89
N GLY A 45 -2.71 -9.22 35.03
CA GLY A 45 -3.27 -8.33 36.05
C GLY A 45 -4.77 -8.09 35.93
N PRO A 46 -5.33 -7.14 36.71
CA PRO A 46 -6.77 -6.89 36.80
C PRO A 46 -7.32 -6.08 35.60
N CYS A 47 -7.34 -6.69 34.41
CA CYS A 47 -7.79 -6.07 33.15
C CYS A 47 -9.16 -5.36 33.20
N PRO A 48 -10.19 -5.86 33.92
CA PRO A 48 -11.50 -5.18 34.00
C PRO A 48 -11.45 -3.80 34.67
N PHE A 49 -10.36 -3.45 35.36
CA PHE A 49 -10.17 -2.17 36.05
C PHE A 49 -9.28 -1.22 35.25
N THR A 50 -9.39 -1.30 33.93
CA THR A 50 -8.64 -0.46 32.99
C THR A 50 -9.55 0.13 31.93
N THR A 51 -9.13 1.24 31.32
CA THR A 51 -9.76 1.80 30.12
C THR A 51 -8.70 2.31 29.17
N ILE A 52 -8.95 2.16 27.87
CA ILE A 52 -8.15 2.83 26.84
C ILE A 52 -8.51 4.31 26.90
N GLU A 53 -7.50 5.15 27.07
CA GLU A 53 -7.63 6.61 27.14
C GLU A 53 -7.31 7.27 25.79
N SER A 54 -6.34 6.73 25.07
CA SER A 54 -6.04 7.14 23.70
C SER A 54 -5.77 5.94 22.81
N ASP A 55 -6.50 5.85 21.71
CA ASP A 55 -6.32 4.86 20.64
C ASP A 55 -5.79 5.56 19.38
N ASN A 56 -4.48 5.82 19.36
CA ASN A 56 -3.80 6.31 18.15
C ASN A 56 -3.19 5.17 17.35
N PHE A 57 -3.44 3.91 17.73
CA PHE A 57 -2.92 2.74 17.02
C PHE A 57 -3.89 2.24 15.95
N SER A 58 -5.21 2.38 16.15
CA SER A 58 -6.23 1.98 15.17
C SER A 58 -6.12 2.73 13.83
N LYS A 59 -5.51 3.92 13.83
CA LYS A 59 -5.25 4.70 12.60
C LYS A 59 -4.10 4.14 11.75
N GLY A 60 -3.26 3.28 12.33
CA GLY A 60 -2.02 2.82 11.72
C GLY A 60 -1.06 3.98 11.41
N GLY A 61 -0.21 3.77 10.41
CA GLY A 61 0.81 4.73 9.99
C GLY A 61 2.19 4.43 10.56
N ARG A 62 3.14 5.36 10.39
CA ARG A 62 4.52 5.14 10.84
C ARG A 62 4.63 5.02 12.35
N THR A 63 3.95 5.90 13.07
CA THR A 63 3.98 5.94 14.53
C THR A 63 2.59 5.61 15.06
N ILE A 64 2.52 4.61 15.93
CA ILE A 64 1.32 4.26 16.67
C ILE A 64 1.54 4.47 18.15
N SER A 65 0.50 4.90 18.87
CA SER A 65 0.56 5.05 20.32
C SER A 65 -0.73 4.62 20.99
N ALA A 66 -0.60 4.18 22.24
CA ALA A 66 -1.72 3.82 23.09
C ALA A 66 -1.50 4.35 24.50
N SER A 67 -2.57 4.77 25.16
CA SER A 67 -2.55 5.09 26.58
C SER A 67 -3.66 4.33 27.29
N VAL A 68 -3.33 3.74 28.43
CA VAL A 68 -4.26 2.97 29.25
C VAL A 68 -4.26 3.53 30.65
N ARG A 69 -5.46 3.77 31.16
CA ARG A 69 -5.71 4.15 32.53
C ARG A 69 -6.03 2.91 33.36
N ASN A 70 -5.37 2.75 34.49
CA ASN A 70 -5.55 1.65 35.44
C ASN A 70 -5.84 2.23 36.84
N TRP A 71 -6.87 1.74 37.51
CA TRP A 71 -7.24 2.12 38.88
C TRP A 71 -7.25 0.94 39.86
N SER A 72 -6.42 -0.05 39.57
CA SER A 72 -6.22 -1.24 40.41
C SER A 72 -4.73 -1.62 40.50
N GLU A 73 -4.46 -2.85 40.92
CA GLU A 73 -3.11 -3.39 40.89
C GLU A 73 -2.48 -3.40 39.50
N THR A 74 -1.16 -3.58 39.45
CA THR A 74 -0.38 -3.48 38.21
C THR A 74 -0.93 -4.42 37.14
N THR A 75 -1.13 -3.86 35.94
CA THR A 75 -1.64 -4.56 34.77
C THR A 75 -0.65 -4.40 33.63
N THR A 76 -0.39 -5.47 32.87
CA THR A 76 0.51 -5.47 31.72
C THR A 76 -0.29 -5.53 30.43
N PHE A 77 0.08 -4.66 29.49
CA PHE A 77 -0.50 -4.60 28.15
C PHE A 77 0.53 -4.92 27.09
N LEU A 78 0.10 -5.58 26.03
CA LEU A 78 0.85 -5.82 24.81
C LEU A 78 0.25 -4.95 23.68
N LEU A 79 1.10 -4.12 23.06
CA LEU A 79 0.78 -3.39 21.82
C LEU A 79 1.54 -4.08 20.67
N GLU A 80 0.79 -4.65 19.73
CA GLU A 80 1.33 -5.39 18.58
C GLU A 80 0.75 -4.84 17.27
N ALA A 81 1.50 -4.93 16.18
CA ALA A 81 1.07 -4.49 14.84
C ALA A 81 1.93 -5.14 13.74
N ASP A 82 1.36 -5.27 12.55
CA ASP A 82 2.08 -5.72 11.35
C ASP A 82 2.85 -4.55 10.73
N VAL A 83 4.10 -4.77 10.32
CA VAL A 83 4.90 -3.76 9.61
C VAL A 83 4.84 -4.00 8.10
N SER A 84 4.33 -3.02 7.37
CA SER A 84 4.26 -3.05 5.90
C SER A 84 5.18 -1.99 5.27
N ARG A 85 5.76 -2.31 4.12
CA ARG A 85 6.50 -1.37 3.27
C ARG A 85 5.92 -1.45 1.87
N ARG A 86 5.56 -0.31 1.28
CA ARG A 86 5.26 -0.27 -0.16
C ARG A 86 6.55 -0.51 -0.92
N GLN A 87 6.66 -1.68 -1.54
CA GLN A 87 7.65 -1.94 -2.58
C GLN A 87 6.97 -1.68 -3.91
N VAL A 88 7.50 -0.73 -4.69
CA VAL A 88 7.17 -0.63 -6.11
C VAL A 88 7.84 -1.82 -6.77
N ALA A 89 7.08 -2.87 -7.06
CA ALA A 89 7.58 -3.98 -7.85
C ALA A 89 7.53 -3.54 -9.31
N ASP A 90 8.68 -3.13 -9.84
CA ASP A 90 8.84 -2.90 -11.28
C ASP A 90 8.80 -4.24 -12.00
N THR A 91 7.58 -4.69 -12.32
CA THR A 91 7.36 -5.96 -13.02
C THR A 91 7.34 -5.67 -14.51
N ILE A 92 8.49 -5.77 -15.16
CA ILE A 92 8.58 -5.68 -16.62
C ILE A 92 7.90 -6.91 -17.22
N ARG A 93 6.73 -6.71 -17.82
CA ARG A 93 6.04 -7.74 -18.59
C ARG A 93 6.41 -7.60 -20.06
N LEU A 94 7.18 -8.55 -20.56
CA LEU A 94 7.44 -8.69 -22.00
C LEU A 94 6.25 -9.39 -22.65
N SER A 95 5.67 -8.76 -23.67
CA SER A 95 4.67 -9.37 -24.55
C SER A 95 5.26 -9.51 -25.95
N TYR A 96 5.10 -10.70 -26.53
CA TYR A 96 5.44 -10.92 -27.94
C TYR A 96 4.19 -10.68 -28.76
N PRO A 97 4.21 -9.67 -29.65
CA PRO A 97 3.05 -9.37 -30.46
C PRO A 97 2.82 -10.45 -31.51
N VAL A 98 1.57 -10.61 -31.91
CA VAL A 98 1.21 -11.50 -33.01
C VAL A 98 1.37 -10.72 -34.32
N ILE A 99 2.20 -11.24 -35.22
CA ILE A 99 2.43 -10.67 -36.55
C ILE A 99 1.70 -11.52 -37.58
N ILE A 100 0.85 -10.90 -38.37
CA ILE A 100 0.14 -11.52 -39.49
C ILE A 100 0.32 -10.62 -40.70
N ASP A 101 1.02 -11.12 -41.72
CA ASP A 101 1.37 -10.38 -42.93
C ASP A 101 2.07 -9.05 -42.62
N GLN A 102 1.43 -7.91 -42.90
CA GLN A 102 1.96 -6.56 -42.65
C GLN A 102 1.44 -5.93 -41.36
N ALA A 103 0.72 -6.68 -40.53
CA ALA A 103 0.09 -6.18 -39.32
C ALA A 103 0.63 -6.83 -38.04
N MET A 104 0.91 -6.00 -37.04
CA MET A 104 1.29 -6.38 -35.69
C MET A 104 0.15 -6.09 -34.70
N ASN A 105 -0.22 -7.08 -33.91
CA ASN A 105 -1.31 -7.02 -32.94
C ASN A 105 -0.81 -7.35 -31.53
N PHE A 106 -1.21 -6.55 -30.53
CA PHE A 106 -0.92 -6.84 -29.12
C PHE A 106 -1.94 -6.19 -28.19
N SER A 107 -2.01 -6.70 -26.95
CA SER A 107 -2.86 -6.17 -25.89
C SER A 107 -2.03 -5.68 -24.70
N LEU A 108 -2.52 -4.63 -24.05
CA LEU A 108 -1.98 -4.14 -22.79
C LEU A 108 -3.09 -4.13 -21.72
N PRO A 109 -2.82 -4.64 -20.50
CA PRO A 109 -3.79 -4.56 -19.41
C PRO A 109 -4.04 -3.10 -19.01
N ALA A 110 -5.20 -2.84 -18.40
CA ALA A 110 -5.56 -1.50 -17.91
C ALA A 110 -4.55 -0.93 -16.89
N SER A 111 -3.91 -1.82 -16.12
CA SER A 111 -2.87 -1.48 -15.14
C SER A 111 -1.47 -1.27 -15.72
N ALA A 112 -1.30 -1.32 -17.05
CA ALA A 112 0.02 -1.11 -17.66
C ALA A 112 0.46 0.36 -17.57
N GLU A 113 1.57 0.59 -16.88
CA GLU A 113 2.25 1.88 -16.74
C GLU A 113 3.54 1.89 -17.58
N GLY A 114 3.81 3.01 -18.27
CA GLY A 114 5.03 3.18 -19.08
C GLY A 114 5.28 2.15 -20.21
N PRO A 115 4.27 1.64 -20.94
CA PRO A 115 4.52 0.65 -21.99
C PRO A 115 5.38 1.20 -23.13
N SER A 116 6.23 0.36 -23.72
CA SER A 116 7.03 0.72 -24.90
C SER A 116 7.20 -0.47 -25.85
N ILE A 117 7.51 -0.19 -27.12
CA ILE A 117 7.94 -1.19 -28.11
C ILE A 117 9.44 -1.02 -28.31
N GLU A 118 10.18 -2.09 -28.09
CA GLU A 118 11.58 -2.18 -28.46
C GLU A 118 11.71 -2.89 -29.81
N ALA A 119 12.36 -2.24 -30.77
CA ALA A 119 12.56 -2.79 -32.11
C ALA A 119 13.96 -2.49 -32.63
N LYS A 120 14.41 -3.29 -33.60
CA LYS A 120 15.64 -3.05 -34.34
C LYS A 120 15.30 -2.68 -35.78
N ILE A 121 15.55 -1.44 -36.16
CA ILE A 121 15.30 -0.91 -37.52
C ILE A 121 16.64 -0.55 -38.15
N ASP A 122 16.94 -1.10 -39.32
CA ASP A 122 18.21 -0.89 -40.04
C ASP A 122 19.46 -1.08 -39.16
N GLY A 123 19.43 -2.10 -38.29
CA GLY A 123 20.54 -2.39 -37.39
C GLY A 123 20.55 -1.61 -36.08
N SER A 124 19.73 -0.56 -35.94
CA SER A 124 19.70 0.32 -34.77
C SER A 124 18.57 -0.07 -33.81
N ALA A 125 18.87 -0.16 -32.52
CA ALA A 125 17.87 -0.37 -31.47
C ALA A 125 17.10 0.94 -31.20
N ILE A 126 15.77 0.88 -31.26
CA ILE A 126 14.89 2.02 -31.08
C ILE A 126 13.79 1.63 -30.09
N VAL A 127 13.49 2.54 -29.15
CA VAL A 127 12.40 2.39 -28.18
C VAL A 127 11.30 3.38 -28.52
N PHE A 128 10.08 2.87 -28.70
CA PHE A 128 8.89 3.67 -28.98
C PHE A 128 7.96 3.68 -27.76
N PRO A 129 7.83 4.81 -27.05
CA PRO A 129 6.90 4.90 -25.92
C PRO A 129 5.45 4.81 -26.44
N LEU A 130 4.63 3.99 -25.79
CA LEU A 130 3.23 3.81 -26.14
C LEU A 130 2.36 4.75 -25.30
N GLY A 131 1.96 5.86 -25.93
CA GLY A 131 0.94 6.77 -25.43
C GLY A 131 -0.50 6.31 -25.77
N PRO A 132 -1.53 7.09 -25.39
CA PRO A 132 -2.91 6.85 -25.82
C PRO A 132 -3.07 6.90 -27.35
N THR A 133 -2.24 7.68 -28.02
CA THR A 133 -2.12 7.74 -29.48
C THR A 133 -0.66 7.49 -29.87
N PRO A 134 -0.29 6.23 -30.16
CA PRO A 134 1.09 5.89 -30.48
C PRO A 134 1.54 6.53 -31.80
N ILE A 135 2.66 7.23 -31.77
CA ILE A 135 3.30 7.83 -32.95
C ILE A 135 4.52 6.98 -33.29
N LEU A 136 4.37 6.09 -34.26
CA LEU A 136 5.45 5.21 -34.71
C LEU A 136 6.00 5.68 -36.06
N SER A 137 7.32 5.68 -36.21
CA SER A 137 7.96 6.04 -37.48
C SER A 137 7.67 5.00 -38.57
N TRP A 138 7.53 3.73 -38.19
CA TRP A 138 7.47 2.56 -39.08
C TRP A 138 6.07 1.96 -39.33
N ALA A 139 5.07 2.34 -38.54
CA ALA A 139 3.70 1.81 -38.66
C ALA A 139 2.62 2.87 -38.40
N ASN A 140 1.42 2.61 -38.92
CA ASN A 140 0.19 3.29 -38.57
C ASN A 140 -0.59 2.42 -37.58
N CYS A 141 -0.88 2.95 -36.39
CA CYS A 141 -1.52 2.19 -35.33
C CYS A 141 -2.92 2.71 -35.03
N SER A 142 -3.83 1.77 -34.77
CA SER A 142 -5.13 2.03 -34.18
C SER A 142 -5.22 1.37 -32.81
N VAL A 143 -5.95 2.00 -31.89
CA VAL A 143 -6.13 1.51 -30.52
C VAL A 143 -7.61 1.36 -30.25
N ARG A 144 -8.01 0.22 -29.69
CA ARG A 144 -9.37 -0.04 -29.20
C ARG A 144 -9.32 -0.42 -27.72
N THR A 145 -10.34 -0.03 -26.97
CA THR A 145 -10.49 -0.44 -25.57
C THR A 145 -11.51 -1.56 -25.48
N ALA A 146 -11.11 -2.69 -24.89
CA ALA A 146 -11.98 -3.84 -24.63
C ALA A 146 -12.87 -3.62 -23.39
N GLN A 147 -13.84 -4.52 -23.17
CA GLN A 147 -14.78 -4.42 -22.05
C GLN A 147 -14.10 -4.47 -20.67
N ASP A 148 -12.99 -5.20 -20.56
CA ASP A 148 -12.15 -5.30 -19.37
C ASP A 148 -11.15 -4.15 -19.23
N GLN A 149 -11.33 -3.07 -20.01
CA GLN A 149 -10.44 -1.92 -20.11
C GLN A 149 -9.04 -2.23 -20.66
N ALA A 150 -8.80 -3.44 -21.19
CA ALA A 150 -7.56 -3.73 -21.90
C ALA A 150 -7.49 -2.91 -23.20
N ARG A 151 -6.29 -2.43 -23.53
CA ARG A 151 -6.03 -1.70 -24.77
C ARG A 151 -5.51 -2.67 -25.83
N LEU A 152 -6.20 -2.73 -26.96
CA LEU A 152 -5.87 -3.55 -28.12
C LEU A 152 -5.23 -2.66 -29.19
N PHE A 153 -4.00 -2.96 -29.56
CA PHE A 153 -3.24 -2.24 -30.57
C PHE A 153 -3.17 -3.04 -31.85
N TRP A 154 -3.47 -2.38 -32.96
CA TRP A 154 -3.28 -2.92 -34.30
C TRP A 154 -2.46 -1.95 -35.12
N CYS A 155 -1.25 -2.37 -35.50
CA CYS A 155 -0.26 -1.54 -36.18
C CYS A 155 0.09 -2.16 -37.55
N GLU A 156 -0.22 -1.44 -38.62
CA GLU A 156 0.12 -1.83 -40.00
C GLU A 156 1.40 -1.14 -40.45
N LEU A 157 2.29 -1.87 -41.12
CA LEU A 157 3.55 -1.33 -41.63
C LEU A 157 3.32 -0.21 -42.64
N LYS A 158 4.14 0.84 -42.54
CA LYS A 158 4.24 1.85 -43.61
C LYS A 158 5.02 1.28 -44.80
N PRO A 159 4.80 1.79 -46.02
CA PRO A 159 5.59 1.39 -47.19
C PRO A 159 7.10 1.50 -46.93
N GLY A 160 7.85 0.48 -47.37
CA GLY A 160 9.31 0.40 -47.19
C GLY A 160 9.76 -0.35 -45.94
N TYR A 161 8.85 -0.68 -45.02
CA TYR A 161 9.14 -1.53 -43.86
C TYR A 161 8.68 -2.97 -44.11
N ARG A 162 9.37 -3.92 -43.49
CA ARG A 162 9.00 -5.34 -43.47
C ARG A 162 9.29 -5.92 -42.09
N PHE A 163 8.44 -6.84 -41.64
CA PHE A 163 8.82 -7.72 -40.54
C PHE A 163 9.89 -8.73 -41.03
N PRO A 164 10.76 -9.23 -40.14
CA PRO A 164 11.74 -10.26 -40.48
C PRO A 164 11.10 -11.58 -40.90
#